data_AF-A0A7Z2GR58-F1
#
_entry.id   AF-A0A7Z2GR58-F1
#
_cell.length_a   1.000
_cell.length_b   1.000
_cell.length_c   1.000
_cell.angle_alpha   90.00
_cell.angle_beta   90.00
_cell.angle_gamma   90.00
#
_symmetry.space_group_name_H-M   'P 1'
#
loop_
_entity.id
_entity.type
_entity.pdbx_description
1 polymer ?
#
loop_
_entity_poly.entity_id
_entity_poly.type
_entity_poly.pdbx_seq_one_letter_code
_entity_poly.pdbx_strand_id
1 'polypeptide(L)'
;MAIDQKLREFASERQIAYLDAIEKHGSQRAAADALGVSRGTVGNAIVSLQQKAAKMGYSPEHDWTHVVPDGFRVQGVSTYYDDEGKPRGQWVKSAVDHNRAEELVREAVSVLSENVRGLAPITESPKRVLGDLLCVYPFGDPHVGLYVWAKECGEAFDLEIGRRLTLGAVDRLVSSAPPAETAILLLLGDVFHADDGTNRTPQHHNPLDVDSRYVKVLQVGIETYRHAILRALEKHARVVVKAIPGNHDPHAIWSLAFTLSAYFK
;
A
#
# COMPACT_ATOMS: atom_id res chain seq x y z
N MET A 1 -17.07 -20.72 29.38
CA MET A 1 -15.60 -20.61 29.24
C MET A 1 -15.22 -19.27 29.84
N ALA A 2 -14.36 -19.22 30.85
CA ALA A 2 -13.93 -17.94 31.41
C ALA A 2 -13.04 -17.25 30.37
N ILE A 3 -13.43 -16.05 29.94
CA ILE A 3 -12.63 -15.25 29.02
C ILE A 3 -11.51 -14.60 29.83
N ASP A 4 -10.29 -14.68 29.32
CA ASP A 4 -9.18 -13.91 29.87
C ASP A 4 -9.43 -12.42 29.63
N GLN A 5 -9.78 -11.70 30.69
CA GLN A 5 -10.13 -10.29 30.65
C GLN A 5 -8.96 -9.41 30.18
N LYS A 6 -7.71 -9.85 30.38
CA LYS A 6 -6.52 -9.10 29.98
C LYS A 6 -6.34 -9.07 28.46
N LEU A 7 -6.99 -9.96 27.71
CA LEU A 7 -7.02 -9.88 26.24
C LEU A 7 -7.69 -8.60 25.71
N ARG A 8 -8.54 -7.95 26.52
CA ARG A 8 -9.20 -6.68 26.15
C ARG A 8 -8.21 -5.54 25.92
N GLU A 9 -7.07 -5.55 26.60
CA GLU A 9 -6.00 -4.54 26.44
C GLU A 9 -5.38 -4.55 25.04
N PHE A 10 -5.50 -5.66 24.31
CA PHE A 10 -4.94 -5.83 22.96
C PHE A 10 -6.00 -5.76 21.86
N ALA A 11 -7.28 -5.72 22.22
CA ALA A 11 -8.41 -5.91 21.32
C ALA A 11 -8.78 -4.61 20.57
N SER A 12 -9.18 -4.75 19.31
CA SER A 12 -9.94 -3.69 18.61
C SER A 12 -11.36 -3.59 19.16
N GLU A 13 -12.06 -2.49 18.89
CA GLU A 13 -13.48 -2.32 19.26
C GLU A 13 -14.36 -3.49 18.80
N ARG A 14 -14.09 -4.02 17.60
CA ARG A 14 -14.82 -5.17 17.06
C ARG A 14 -14.52 -6.46 17.82
N GLN A 15 -13.28 -6.66 18.23
CA GLN A 15 -12.86 -7.80 19.05
C GLN A 15 -13.43 -7.71 20.47
N ILE A 16 -13.51 -6.50 21.05
CA ILE A 16 -14.18 -6.25 22.34
C ILE A 16 -15.65 -6.68 22.25
N ALA A 17 -16.37 -6.26 21.21
CA ALA A 17 -17.76 -6.67 21.00
C ALA A 17 -17.92 -8.21 20.88
N TYR A 18 -16.92 -8.90 20.33
CA TYR A 18 -16.91 -10.38 20.29
C TYR A 18 -16.69 -10.99 21.67
N LEU A 19 -15.76 -10.46 22.47
CA LEU A 19 -15.54 -10.91 23.85
C LEU A 19 -16.80 -10.72 24.70
N ASP A 20 -17.46 -9.56 24.60
CA ASP A 20 -18.71 -9.26 25.32
C ASP A 20 -19.83 -10.22 24.94
N ALA A 21 -19.97 -10.53 23.64
CA ALA A 21 -20.97 -11.47 23.16
C ALA A 21 -20.69 -12.90 23.65
N ILE A 22 -19.43 -13.32 23.72
CA ILE A 22 -19.07 -14.64 24.28
C ILE A 22 -19.37 -14.69 25.78
N GLU A 23 -19.09 -13.62 26.53
CA GLU A 23 -19.36 -13.53 27.96
C GLU A 23 -20.87 -13.58 28.24
N LYS A 24 -21.66 -12.85 27.45
CA LYS A 24 -23.11 -12.80 27.56
C LYS A 24 -23.81 -14.10 27.14
N HIS A 25 -23.35 -14.75 26.08
CA HIS A 25 -24.03 -15.89 25.46
C HIS A 25 -23.35 -17.25 25.74
N GLY A 26 -22.24 -17.25 26.48
CA GLY A 26 -21.58 -18.43 27.04
C GLY A 26 -20.73 -19.26 26.07
N SER A 27 -20.81 -19.03 24.77
CA SER A 27 -20.00 -19.73 23.76
C SER A 27 -19.74 -18.87 22.52
N GLN A 28 -18.64 -19.14 21.82
CA GLN A 28 -18.32 -18.49 20.53
C GLN A 28 -19.42 -18.71 19.48
N ARG A 29 -20.07 -19.88 19.49
CA ARG A 29 -21.16 -20.20 18.57
C ARG A 29 -22.40 -19.33 18.84
N ALA A 30 -22.83 -19.25 20.09
CA ALA A 30 -23.97 -18.43 20.47
C ALA A 30 -23.68 -16.93 20.29
N ALA A 31 -22.45 -16.49 20.50
CA ALA A 31 -22.00 -15.13 20.20
C ALA A 31 -22.07 -14.81 18.69
N ALA A 32 -21.63 -15.75 17.83
CA ALA A 32 -21.72 -15.58 16.38
C ALA A 32 -23.17 -15.47 15.89
N ASP A 33 -24.06 -16.33 16.41
CA ASP A 33 -25.48 -16.33 16.09
C ASP A 33 -26.16 -15.01 16.56
N ALA A 34 -25.83 -14.53 17.78
CA ALA A 34 -26.38 -13.29 18.32
C ALA A 34 -25.90 -12.02 17.56
N LEU A 35 -24.70 -12.06 17.00
CA LEU A 35 -24.10 -10.95 16.25
C LEU A 35 -24.38 -11.01 14.74
N GLY A 36 -25.05 -12.06 14.26
CA GLY A 36 -25.35 -12.25 12.85
C GLY A 36 -24.10 -12.45 11.97
N VAL A 37 -23.03 -13.03 12.52
CA VAL A 37 -21.78 -13.29 11.79
C VAL A 37 -21.59 -14.78 11.54
N SER A 38 -20.74 -15.14 10.57
CA SER A 38 -20.46 -16.55 10.27
C SER A 38 -19.79 -17.24 11.47
N ARG A 39 -20.06 -18.53 11.65
CA ARG A 39 -19.59 -19.32 12.81
C ARG A 39 -18.07 -19.29 13.01
N GLY A 40 -17.29 -19.16 11.93
CA GLY A 40 -15.83 -19.07 12.00
C GLY A 40 -15.29 -17.66 12.33
N THR A 41 -16.09 -16.61 12.17
CA THR A 41 -15.64 -15.22 12.33
C THR A 41 -15.18 -14.93 13.76
N VAL A 42 -15.99 -15.30 14.75
CA VAL A 42 -15.68 -15.07 16.16
C VAL A 42 -14.44 -15.88 16.57
N GLY A 43 -14.36 -17.16 16.19
CA GLY A 43 -13.20 -18.01 16.50
C GLY A 43 -11.90 -17.46 15.92
N ASN A 44 -11.89 -17.12 14.63
CA ASN A 44 -10.70 -16.54 13.97
C ASN A 44 -10.28 -15.21 14.61
N ALA A 45 -11.24 -14.38 15.02
CA ALA A 45 -10.95 -13.11 15.68
C ALA A 45 -10.30 -13.30 17.07
N ILE A 46 -10.70 -14.33 17.83
CA ILE A 46 -10.09 -14.68 19.11
C ILE A 46 -8.66 -15.22 18.92
N VAL A 47 -8.45 -16.11 17.94
CA VAL A 47 -7.10 -16.62 17.61
C VAL A 47 -6.16 -15.47 17.22
N SER A 48 -6.63 -14.57 16.37
CA SER A 48 -5.86 -13.37 15.97
C SER A 48 -5.55 -12.47 17.17
N LEU A 49 -6.51 -12.30 18.10
CA LEU A 49 -6.30 -11.54 19.33
C LEU A 49 -5.25 -12.17 20.23
N GLN A 50 -5.28 -13.49 20.42
CA GLN A 50 -4.27 -14.23 21.19
C GLN A 50 -2.88 -14.12 20.56
N GLN A 51 -2.78 -14.19 19.23
CA GLN A 51 -1.52 -13.98 18.52
C GLN A 51 -0.99 -12.55 18.71
N LYS A 52 -1.86 -11.55 18.68
CA LYS A 52 -1.48 -10.14 18.92
C LYS A 52 -0.99 -9.96 20.37
N ALA A 53 -1.69 -10.53 21.34
CA ALA A 53 -1.28 -10.50 22.75
C ALA A 53 0.07 -11.21 22.95
N ALA A 54 0.28 -12.35 22.30
CA ALA A 54 1.55 -13.10 22.36
C ALA A 54 2.74 -12.31 21.81
N LYS A 55 2.55 -11.53 20.73
CA LYS A 55 3.60 -10.60 20.21
C LYS A 55 4.00 -9.53 21.22
N MET A 56 3.10 -9.19 22.13
CA MET A 56 3.36 -8.25 23.23
C MET A 56 3.87 -8.95 24.50
N GLY A 57 4.04 -10.27 24.51
CA GLY A 57 4.52 -11.03 25.68
C GLY A 57 3.41 -11.58 26.57
N TYR A 58 2.17 -11.62 26.08
CA TYR A 58 1.03 -12.17 26.82
C TYR A 58 0.47 -13.44 26.18
N SER A 59 0.82 -14.58 26.75
CA SER A 59 0.32 -15.91 26.41
C SER A 59 0.37 -16.81 27.65
N PRO A 60 -0.69 -16.80 28.49
CA PRO A 60 -0.71 -17.57 29.74
C PRO A 60 -0.51 -19.08 29.57
N GLU A 61 -0.96 -19.64 28.44
CA GLU A 61 -0.78 -21.06 28.10
C GLU A 61 0.70 -21.47 27.95
N HIS A 62 1.60 -20.49 27.75
CA HIS A 62 3.04 -20.67 27.62
C HIS A 62 3.82 -20.02 28.78
N ASP A 63 3.15 -19.70 29.89
CA ASP A 63 3.70 -18.97 31.05
C ASP A 63 4.15 -17.52 30.74
N TRP A 64 3.72 -16.93 29.62
CA TRP A 64 4.08 -15.56 29.25
C TRP A 64 3.03 -14.58 29.82
N THR A 65 3.40 -13.86 30.85
CA THR A 65 2.48 -12.91 31.53
C THR A 65 3.00 -11.48 31.58
N HIS A 66 4.27 -11.28 31.21
CA HIS A 66 4.97 -10.01 31.22
C HIS A 66 4.94 -9.34 29.84
N VAL A 67 4.18 -8.25 29.77
CA VAL A 67 4.03 -7.48 28.53
C VAL A 67 5.22 -6.54 28.32
N VAL A 68 5.60 -6.34 27.06
CA VAL A 68 6.56 -5.30 26.69
C VAL A 68 5.87 -3.93 26.59
N PRO A 69 6.59 -2.82 26.85
CA PRO A 69 6.03 -1.49 26.70
C PRO A 69 5.54 -1.19 25.28
N ASP A 70 4.66 -0.20 25.15
CA ASP A 70 4.21 0.30 23.85
C ASP A 70 5.40 0.75 22.97
N GLY A 71 5.29 0.53 21.67
CA GLY A 71 6.40 0.74 20.70
C GLY A 71 7.47 -0.37 20.67
N PHE A 72 7.30 -1.43 21.46
CA PHE A 72 8.17 -2.62 21.43
C PHE A 72 7.38 -3.89 21.13
N ARG A 73 8.06 -4.87 20.54
CA ARG A 73 7.56 -6.25 20.40
C ARG A 73 8.50 -7.24 21.06
N VAL A 74 7.98 -8.38 21.47
CA VAL A 74 8.80 -9.48 21.97
C VAL A 74 9.65 -10.05 20.83
N GLN A 75 10.97 -10.11 21.05
CA GLN A 75 11.93 -10.77 20.18
C GLN A 75 12.18 -12.22 20.63
N GLY A 76 12.09 -12.49 21.93
CA GLY A 76 12.22 -13.84 22.49
C GLY A 76 11.91 -13.88 23.98
N VAL A 77 11.38 -15.02 24.44
CA VAL A 77 11.11 -15.29 25.85
C VAL A 77 11.90 -16.52 26.28
N SER A 78 12.58 -16.44 27.42
CA SER A 78 13.24 -17.59 28.05
C SER A 78 12.71 -17.74 29.47
N THR A 79 12.06 -18.87 29.76
CA THR A 79 11.52 -19.19 31.08
C THR A 79 12.42 -20.22 31.76
N TYR A 80 12.84 -19.93 32.98
CA TYR A 80 13.53 -20.86 33.87
C TYR A 80 12.51 -21.61 34.71
N TYR A 81 12.49 -22.93 34.58
CA TYR A 81 11.63 -23.84 35.32
C TYR A 81 12.44 -24.56 36.42
N ASP A 82 11.82 -24.81 37.57
CA ASP A 82 12.41 -25.65 38.61
C ASP A 82 12.26 -27.16 38.31
N ASP A 83 12.73 -27.98 39.24
CA ASP A 83 12.65 -29.44 39.24
C ASP A 83 11.22 -30.00 39.26
N GLU A 84 10.24 -29.19 39.68
CA GLU A 84 8.81 -29.51 39.64
C GLU A 84 8.11 -29.00 38.36
N GLY A 85 8.86 -28.35 37.45
CA GLY A 85 8.33 -27.78 36.21
C GLY A 85 7.59 -26.45 36.39
N LYS A 86 7.78 -25.77 37.52
CA LYS A 86 7.15 -24.47 37.82
C LYS A 86 8.07 -23.32 37.38
N PRO A 87 7.54 -22.26 36.73
CA PRO A 87 8.34 -21.11 36.33
C PRO A 87 8.89 -20.35 37.55
N ARG A 88 10.20 -20.16 37.60
CA ARG A 88 10.96 -19.43 38.64
C ARG A 88 11.52 -18.10 38.18
N GLY A 89 11.75 -17.93 36.88
CA GLY A 89 12.22 -16.68 36.30
C GLY A 89 11.94 -16.60 34.81
N GLN A 90 11.82 -15.39 34.26
CA GLN A 90 11.54 -15.18 32.84
C GLN A 90 12.34 -13.99 32.32
N TRP A 91 13.06 -14.18 31.22
CA TRP A 91 13.70 -13.12 30.46
C TRP A 91 12.85 -12.81 29.23
N VAL A 92 12.33 -11.59 29.15
CA VAL A 92 11.59 -11.09 27.99
C VAL A 92 12.49 -10.12 27.24
N LYS A 93 13.02 -10.57 26.10
CA LYS A 93 13.82 -9.71 25.21
C LYS A 93 12.88 -8.96 24.29
N SER A 94 12.90 -7.64 24.36
CA SER A 94 12.13 -6.77 23.46
C SER A 94 13.01 -6.19 22.34
N ALA A 95 12.37 -5.87 21.23
CA ALA A 95 12.94 -5.05 20.16
C ALA A 95 11.95 -3.95 19.82
N VAL A 96 12.44 -2.78 19.41
CA VAL A 96 11.58 -1.70 18.91
C VAL A 96 10.73 -2.26 17.77
N ASP A 97 9.41 -2.06 17.86
CA ASP A 97 8.48 -2.56 16.86
C ASP A 97 8.55 -1.68 15.60
N HIS A 98 9.55 -1.95 14.77
CA HIS A 98 9.67 -1.35 13.45
C HIS A 98 8.69 -2.02 12.50
N ASN A 99 7.37 -1.88 12.70
CA ASN A 99 6.39 -2.27 11.69
C ASN A 99 6.37 -1.25 10.56
N ARG A 100 7.52 -1.13 9.88
CA ARG A 100 7.70 -0.27 8.70
C ARG A 100 6.64 -0.55 7.63
N ALA A 101 6.22 -1.80 7.50
CA ALA A 101 5.12 -2.19 6.61
C ALA A 101 3.78 -1.57 7.04
N GLU A 102 3.47 -1.54 8.34
CA GLU A 102 2.23 -0.93 8.84
C GLU A 102 2.26 0.60 8.68
N GLU A 103 3.39 1.23 8.98
CA GLU A 103 3.60 2.67 8.75
C GLU A 103 3.44 3.03 7.27
N LEU A 104 4.07 2.27 6.37
CA LEU A 104 3.95 2.47 4.92
C LEU A 104 2.51 2.28 4.44
N VAL A 105 1.80 1.27 4.95
CA VAL A 105 0.38 1.06 4.64
C VAL A 105 -0.47 2.22 5.17
N ARG A 106 -0.25 2.69 6.40
CA ARG A 106 -0.98 3.84 6.97
C ARG A 106 -0.70 5.12 6.20
N GLU A 107 0.56 5.37 5.83
CA GLU A 107 0.96 6.51 5.00
C GLU A 107 0.30 6.42 3.62
N ALA A 108 0.36 5.26 2.97
CA ALA A 108 -0.28 5.02 1.67
C ALA A 108 -1.79 5.23 1.73
N VAL A 109 -2.48 4.68 2.73
CA VAL A 109 -3.91 4.87 2.93
C VAL A 109 -4.22 6.35 3.16
N SER A 110 -3.48 7.04 4.03
CA SER A 110 -3.69 8.46 4.30
C SER A 110 -3.55 9.31 3.05
N VAL A 111 -2.46 9.11 2.31
CA VAL A 111 -2.14 9.88 1.09
C VAL A 111 -3.15 9.58 -0.03
N LEU A 112 -3.45 8.30 -0.27
CA LEU A 112 -4.37 7.90 -1.33
C LEU A 112 -5.81 8.33 -1.02
N SER A 113 -6.21 8.38 0.26
CA SER A 113 -7.57 8.76 0.69
C SER A 113 -7.80 10.26 0.80
N GLU A 114 -6.74 11.08 0.94
CA GLU A 114 -6.84 12.53 1.15
C GLU A 114 -7.73 13.25 0.11
N ASN A 115 -7.74 12.72 -1.13
CA ASN A 115 -8.46 13.32 -2.26
C ASN A 115 -9.56 12.42 -2.86
N VAL A 116 -9.96 11.33 -2.18
CA VAL A 116 -11.03 10.45 -2.68
C VAL A 116 -12.39 11.13 -2.49
N ARG A 117 -13.00 11.54 -3.61
CA ARG A 117 -14.32 12.22 -3.62
C ARG A 117 -15.45 11.37 -4.21
N GLY A 118 -15.28 10.05 -4.30
CA GLY A 118 -16.23 9.12 -4.91
C GLY A 118 -15.80 8.68 -6.32
N LEU A 119 -16.76 8.18 -7.10
CA LEU A 119 -16.49 7.71 -8.47
C LEU A 119 -16.02 8.87 -9.36
N ALA A 120 -15.08 8.58 -10.26
CA ALA A 120 -14.62 9.57 -11.24
C ALA A 120 -15.81 10.04 -12.11
N PRO A 121 -15.90 11.35 -12.41
CA PRO A 121 -16.88 11.84 -13.36
C PRO A 121 -16.62 11.22 -14.74
N ILE A 122 -17.70 10.92 -15.46
CA ILE A 122 -17.60 10.47 -16.85
C ILE A 122 -16.98 11.62 -17.65
N THR A 123 -15.85 11.35 -18.30
CA THR A 123 -15.27 12.31 -19.25
C THR A 123 -16.11 12.26 -20.53
N GLU A 124 -16.68 13.39 -20.95
CA GLU A 124 -17.47 13.46 -22.17
C GLU A 124 -16.61 13.07 -23.38
N SER A 125 -17.14 12.21 -24.25
CA SER A 125 -16.44 11.86 -25.48
C SER A 125 -16.29 13.09 -26.39
N PRO A 126 -15.13 13.24 -27.08
CA PRO A 126 -14.93 14.32 -28.02
C PRO A 126 -15.95 14.27 -29.17
N LYS A 127 -16.50 15.43 -29.54
CA LYS A 127 -17.57 15.56 -30.55
C LYS A 127 -17.16 15.10 -31.95
N ARG A 128 -15.87 15.11 -32.26
CA ARG A 128 -15.31 14.73 -33.56
C ARG A 128 -14.00 13.99 -33.37
N VAL A 129 -13.89 12.85 -34.03
CA VAL A 129 -12.67 12.05 -34.12
C VAL A 129 -12.49 11.53 -35.55
N LEU A 130 -11.28 11.10 -35.87
CA LEU A 130 -10.90 10.46 -37.12
C LEU A 130 -10.82 8.94 -36.88
N GLY A 131 -11.82 8.21 -37.38
CA GLY A 131 -12.01 6.78 -37.15
C GLY A 131 -10.83 5.90 -37.58
N ASP A 132 -10.22 6.25 -38.71
CA ASP A 132 -9.14 5.46 -39.31
C ASP A 132 -7.76 5.74 -38.67
N LEU A 133 -7.69 6.54 -37.60
CA LEU A 133 -6.44 6.88 -36.93
C LEU A 133 -6.29 6.22 -35.57
N LEU A 134 -5.04 5.84 -35.29
CA LEU A 134 -4.53 5.44 -33.99
C LEU A 134 -3.43 6.40 -33.57
N CYS A 135 -3.54 7.00 -32.39
CA CYS A 135 -2.44 7.74 -31.77
C CYS A 135 -1.73 6.86 -30.73
N VAL A 136 -0.40 6.85 -30.74
CA VAL A 136 0.40 6.13 -29.73
C VAL A 136 1.30 7.14 -29.03
N TYR A 137 1.22 7.16 -27.71
CA TYR A 137 2.06 7.97 -26.83
C TYR A 137 2.95 7.03 -26.03
N PRO A 138 4.18 6.74 -26.51
CA PRO A 138 5.13 5.91 -25.78
C PRO A 138 5.76 6.68 -24.63
N PHE A 139 5.85 6.03 -23.48
CA PHE A 139 6.58 6.49 -22.30
C PHE A 139 7.69 5.47 -22.04
N GLY A 140 8.90 5.79 -22.48
CA GLY A 140 10.11 5.01 -22.14
C GLY A 140 10.85 5.69 -21.01
N ASP A 141 11.19 4.92 -19.97
CA ASP A 141 12.01 5.35 -18.83
C ASP A 141 11.59 6.69 -18.16
N PRO A 142 10.31 6.88 -17.76
CA PRO A 142 9.89 8.08 -17.03
C PRO A 142 10.62 8.30 -15.69
N HIS A 143 11.04 7.20 -15.02
CA HIS A 143 11.75 7.21 -13.73
C HIS A 143 11.18 8.22 -12.72
N VAL A 144 9.86 8.18 -12.50
CA VAL A 144 9.20 8.99 -11.47
C VAL A 144 9.85 8.66 -10.13
N GLY A 145 10.45 9.67 -9.50
CA GLY A 145 11.21 9.54 -8.27
C GLY A 145 12.73 9.64 -8.42
N LEU A 146 13.26 9.78 -9.64
CA LEU A 146 14.69 9.98 -9.87
C LEU A 146 15.21 11.26 -9.20
N TYR A 147 16.32 11.14 -8.48
CA TYR A 147 17.11 12.26 -8.00
C TYR A 147 18.44 12.34 -8.76
N VAL A 148 18.83 13.54 -9.17
CA VAL A 148 20.13 13.80 -9.80
C VAL A 148 20.80 14.99 -9.13
N TRP A 149 22.03 14.78 -8.68
CA TRP A 149 22.86 15.84 -8.11
C TRP A 149 23.61 16.61 -9.19
N ALA A 150 23.28 17.89 -9.36
CA ALA A 150 23.87 18.73 -10.42
C ALA A 150 25.40 18.81 -10.41
N LYS A 151 26.04 18.69 -9.23
CA LYS A 151 27.51 18.74 -9.16
C LYS A 151 28.18 17.52 -9.79
N GLU A 152 27.48 16.39 -9.85
CA GLU A 152 27.97 15.15 -10.45
C GLU A 152 27.55 15.06 -11.93
N CYS A 153 26.30 15.38 -12.24
CA CYS A 153 25.72 15.14 -13.57
C CYS A 153 25.55 16.39 -14.44
N GLY A 154 25.91 17.58 -13.95
CA GLY A 154 25.81 18.85 -14.66
C GLY A 154 24.47 19.57 -14.48
N GLU A 155 23.36 18.84 -14.36
CA GLU A 155 22.02 19.40 -14.11
C GLU A 155 21.32 18.68 -12.94
N ALA A 156 20.50 19.42 -12.19
CA ALA A 156 19.70 18.85 -11.13
C ALA A 156 18.41 18.24 -11.69
N PHE A 157 17.98 17.14 -11.09
CA PHE A 157 16.69 16.54 -11.37
C PHE A 157 16.07 16.06 -10.06
N ASP A 158 14.77 16.27 -9.92
CA ASP A 158 14.00 15.91 -8.73
C ASP A 158 12.56 15.56 -9.13
N LEU A 159 11.76 15.14 -8.15
CA LEU A 159 10.38 14.70 -8.40
C LEU A 159 9.51 15.80 -9.04
N GLU A 160 9.74 17.05 -8.65
CA GLU A 160 8.95 18.19 -9.14
C GLU A 160 9.29 18.49 -10.60
N ILE A 161 10.59 18.51 -10.94
CA ILE A 161 11.08 18.68 -12.29
C ILE A 161 10.55 17.56 -13.19
N GLY A 162 10.68 16.30 -12.76
CA GLY A 162 10.20 15.15 -13.53
C GLY A 162 8.70 15.18 -13.79
N ARG A 163 7.89 15.50 -12.76
CA ARG A 163 6.44 15.68 -12.90
C ARG A 163 6.12 16.81 -13.89
N ARG A 164 6.72 17.99 -13.72
CA ARG A 164 6.45 19.16 -14.57
C ARG A 164 6.79 18.90 -16.04
N LEU A 165 7.93 18.27 -16.31
CA LEU A 165 8.35 17.92 -17.67
C LEU A 165 7.40 16.90 -18.29
N THR A 166 7.01 15.87 -17.55
CA THR A 166 6.08 14.83 -18.04
C THR A 166 4.71 15.42 -18.37
N LEU A 167 4.14 16.23 -17.47
CA LEU A 167 2.85 16.90 -17.71
C LEU A 167 2.92 17.83 -18.92
N GLY A 168 3.97 18.66 -19.03
CA GLY A 168 4.15 19.56 -20.17
C GLY A 168 4.34 18.82 -21.49
N ALA A 169 5.07 17.69 -21.49
CA ALA A 169 5.24 16.84 -22.66
C ALA A 169 3.91 16.22 -23.10
N VAL A 170 3.14 15.66 -22.16
CA VAL A 170 1.79 15.13 -22.41
C VAL A 170 0.89 16.20 -23.02
N ASP A 171 0.81 17.38 -22.39
CA ASP A 171 -0.06 18.46 -22.84
C ASP A 171 0.30 18.91 -24.26
N ARG A 172 1.59 19.06 -24.55
CA ARG A 172 2.09 19.42 -25.87
C ARG A 172 1.76 18.32 -26.90
N LEU A 173 2.12 17.08 -26.62
CA LEU A 173 1.98 15.96 -27.56
C LEU A 173 0.52 15.67 -27.88
N VAL A 174 -0.34 15.60 -26.85
CA VAL A 174 -1.78 15.42 -27.05
C VAL A 174 -2.34 16.60 -27.83
N SER A 175 -1.99 17.85 -27.49
CA SER A 175 -2.49 19.02 -28.23
C SER A 175 -2.05 19.04 -29.70
N SER A 176 -0.87 18.51 -30.02
CA SER A 176 -0.35 18.44 -31.40
C SER A 176 -0.87 17.25 -32.22
N ALA A 177 -1.32 16.17 -31.59
CA ALA A 177 -1.82 14.98 -32.30
C ALA A 177 -3.12 15.26 -33.09
N PRO A 178 -3.47 14.48 -34.13
CA PRO A 178 -4.83 14.49 -34.67
C PRO A 178 -5.82 13.86 -33.67
N PRO A 179 -7.11 14.23 -33.68
CA PRO A 179 -8.12 13.61 -32.81
C PRO A 179 -8.48 12.20 -33.30
N ALA A 180 -7.62 11.22 -33.05
CA ALA A 180 -7.84 9.82 -33.41
C ALA A 180 -9.00 9.20 -32.61
N GLU A 181 -9.70 8.22 -33.20
CA GLU A 181 -10.72 7.44 -32.48
C GLU A 181 -10.10 6.71 -31.28
N THR A 182 -8.97 6.03 -31.48
CA THR A 182 -8.26 5.33 -30.41
C THR A 182 -6.88 5.97 -30.17
N ALA A 183 -6.54 6.14 -28.90
CA ALA A 183 -5.19 6.43 -28.45
C ALA A 183 -4.65 5.33 -27.53
N ILE A 184 -3.34 5.10 -27.56
CA ILE A 184 -2.64 4.20 -26.66
C ILE A 184 -1.64 5.02 -25.83
N LEU A 185 -1.78 5.01 -24.51
CA LEU A 185 -0.69 5.39 -23.61
C LEU A 185 0.11 4.13 -23.30
N LEU A 186 1.32 4.04 -23.84
CA LEU A 186 2.16 2.85 -23.79
C LEU A 186 3.32 3.08 -22.82
N LEU A 187 3.23 2.53 -21.61
CA LEU A 187 4.27 2.59 -20.59
C LEU A 187 5.24 1.43 -20.80
N LEU A 188 6.46 1.73 -21.27
CA LEU A 188 7.45 0.77 -21.75
C LEU A 188 8.44 0.31 -20.65
N GLY A 189 7.97 0.20 -19.41
CA GLY A 189 8.81 -0.12 -18.26
C GLY A 189 9.43 1.11 -17.59
N ASP A 190 9.94 0.91 -16.37
CA ASP A 190 10.69 1.88 -15.58
C ASP A 190 9.95 3.21 -15.41
N VAL A 191 8.63 3.11 -15.18
CA VAL A 191 7.78 4.25 -14.86
C VAL A 191 8.18 4.84 -13.53
N PHE A 192 8.35 3.98 -12.52
CA PHE A 192 8.89 4.40 -11.23
C PHE A 192 10.39 4.13 -11.16
N HIS A 193 11.13 5.06 -10.56
CA HIS A 193 12.57 4.91 -10.41
C HIS A 193 12.95 3.78 -9.44
N ALA A 194 12.11 3.51 -8.44
CA ALA A 194 12.31 2.46 -7.44
C ALA A 194 11.02 1.67 -7.18
N ASP A 195 11.16 0.36 -7.00
CA ASP A 195 10.05 -0.57 -6.74
C ASP A 195 9.49 -0.44 -5.31
N ASP A 196 10.35 -0.05 -4.36
CA ASP A 196 10.02 0.10 -2.94
C ASP A 196 10.86 1.19 -2.26
N GLY A 197 10.69 1.33 -0.93
CA GLY A 197 11.41 2.32 -0.11
C GLY A 197 12.83 1.93 0.29
N THR A 198 13.42 0.86 -0.26
CA THR A 198 14.82 0.47 0.00
C THR A 198 15.81 1.24 -0.87
N ASN A 199 15.32 1.96 -1.89
CA ASN A 199 16.12 2.71 -2.86
C ASN A 199 17.18 1.83 -3.55
N ARG A 200 16.76 0.62 -3.95
CA ARG A 200 17.61 -0.33 -4.66
C ARG A 200 16.84 -1.02 -5.77
N THR A 201 17.53 -1.43 -6.84
CA THR A 201 16.90 -2.25 -7.87
C THR A 201 16.48 -3.62 -7.28
N PRO A 202 15.30 -4.17 -7.62
CA PRO A 202 14.79 -5.39 -7.00
C PRO A 202 15.66 -6.62 -7.22
N GLN A 203 16.23 -6.79 -8.42
CA GLN A 203 16.94 -8.01 -8.79
C GLN A 203 18.43 -7.98 -8.41
N HIS A 204 19.08 -6.83 -8.55
CA HIS A 204 20.54 -6.72 -8.41
C HIS A 204 20.97 -5.83 -7.25
N HIS A 205 20.03 -5.20 -6.55
CA HIS A 205 20.27 -4.34 -5.39
C HIS A 205 21.21 -3.16 -5.64
N ASN A 206 21.28 -2.70 -6.90
CA ASN A 206 22.03 -1.50 -7.26
C ASN A 206 21.42 -0.32 -6.52
N PRO A 207 22.22 0.53 -5.85
CA PRO A 207 21.71 1.70 -5.13
C PRO A 207 21.08 2.68 -6.12
N LEU A 208 20.02 3.35 -5.68
CA LEU A 208 19.27 4.34 -6.43
C LEU A 208 19.18 5.63 -5.63
N ASP A 209 19.36 6.77 -6.31
CA ASP A 209 19.13 8.07 -5.75
C ASP A 209 17.68 8.49 -6.01
N VAL A 210 16.89 8.58 -4.93
CA VAL A 210 15.43 8.77 -5.01
C VAL A 210 15.01 10.06 -4.31
N ASP A 211 14.25 10.90 -5.00
CA ASP A 211 13.48 12.00 -4.42
C ASP A 211 11.99 11.74 -4.66
N SER A 212 11.12 11.55 -3.68
CA SER A 212 11.25 11.68 -2.22
C SER A 212 10.84 10.34 -1.57
N ARG A 213 10.20 10.37 -0.39
CA ARG A 213 9.60 9.17 0.25
C ARG A 213 8.77 8.36 -0.76
N TYR A 214 8.94 7.04 -0.74
CA TYR A 214 8.31 6.09 -1.68
C TYR A 214 6.81 6.34 -1.90
N VAL A 215 6.03 6.54 -0.84
CA VAL A 215 4.58 6.78 -0.96
C VAL A 215 4.26 8.08 -1.71
N LYS A 216 5.06 9.13 -1.52
CA LYS A 216 4.92 10.40 -2.25
C LYS A 216 5.25 10.20 -3.74
N VAL A 217 6.28 9.41 -4.05
CA VAL A 217 6.64 9.06 -5.43
C VAL A 217 5.49 8.32 -6.13
N LEU A 218 4.90 7.31 -5.48
CA LEU A 218 3.73 6.60 -5.99
C LEU A 218 2.55 7.54 -6.26
N GLN A 219 2.23 8.40 -5.29
CA GLN A 219 1.15 9.39 -5.44
C GLN A 219 1.38 10.28 -6.67
N VAL A 220 2.58 10.86 -6.79
CA VAL A 220 2.92 11.75 -7.91
C VAL A 220 2.82 11.01 -9.24
N GLY A 221 3.27 9.75 -9.32
CA GLY A 221 3.10 8.92 -10.51
C GLY A 221 1.62 8.71 -10.87
N ILE A 222 0.81 8.31 -9.90
CA ILE A 222 -0.64 8.11 -10.09
C ILE A 222 -1.31 9.40 -10.61
N GLU A 223 -1.02 10.54 -10.00
CA GLU A 223 -1.57 11.83 -10.44
C GLU A 223 -1.12 12.20 -11.85
N THR A 224 0.15 11.93 -12.19
CA THR A 224 0.74 12.25 -13.49
C THR A 224 0.09 11.45 -14.61
N TYR A 225 -0.10 10.14 -14.43
CA TYR A 225 -0.74 9.31 -15.46
C TYR A 225 -2.25 9.47 -15.48
N ARG A 226 -2.89 9.81 -14.36
CA ARG A 226 -4.28 10.26 -14.38
C ARG A 226 -4.45 11.51 -15.25
N HIS A 227 -3.55 12.49 -15.12
CA HIS A 227 -3.54 13.66 -16.02
C HIS A 227 -3.37 13.23 -17.48
N ALA A 228 -2.40 12.37 -17.78
CA ALA A 228 -2.17 11.88 -19.14
C ALA A 228 -3.42 11.23 -19.77
N ILE A 229 -4.13 10.41 -19.01
CA ILE A 229 -5.36 9.77 -19.47
C ILE A 229 -6.46 10.81 -19.71
N LEU A 230 -6.67 11.74 -18.77
CA LEU A 230 -7.69 12.79 -18.91
C LEU A 230 -7.42 13.67 -20.14
N ARG A 231 -6.16 14.11 -20.32
CA ARG A 231 -5.76 14.89 -21.50
C ARG A 231 -6.02 14.11 -22.79
N ALA A 232 -5.69 12.83 -22.83
CA ALA A 232 -5.96 11.98 -23.98
C ALA A 232 -7.46 11.82 -24.23
N LEU A 233 -8.28 11.64 -23.19
CA LEU A 233 -9.75 11.50 -23.29
C LEU A 233 -10.44 12.78 -23.78
N GLU A 234 -9.89 13.96 -23.49
CA GLU A 234 -10.40 15.22 -24.06
C GLU A 234 -10.31 15.26 -25.59
N LYS A 235 -9.43 14.44 -26.19
CA LYS A 235 -9.11 14.51 -27.62
C LYS A 235 -9.44 13.24 -28.40
N HIS A 236 -9.40 12.09 -27.75
CA HIS A 236 -9.60 10.77 -28.35
C HIS A 236 -10.84 10.10 -27.76
N ALA A 237 -11.61 9.40 -28.60
CA ALA A 237 -12.85 8.75 -28.16
C ALA A 237 -12.59 7.57 -27.21
N ARG A 238 -11.49 6.85 -27.43
CA ARG A 238 -11.07 5.71 -26.61
C ARG A 238 -9.59 5.81 -26.28
N VAL A 239 -9.25 5.63 -25.01
CA VAL A 239 -7.86 5.57 -24.54
C VAL A 239 -7.58 4.18 -23.97
N VAL A 240 -6.56 3.52 -24.52
CA VAL A 240 -6.04 2.25 -24.02
C VAL A 240 -4.75 2.55 -23.26
N VAL A 241 -4.65 2.09 -22.01
CA VAL A 241 -3.41 2.19 -21.24
C VAL A 241 -2.77 0.82 -21.21
N LYS A 242 -1.53 0.74 -21.69
CA LYS A 242 -0.74 -0.49 -21.67
C LYS A 242 0.48 -0.28 -20.79
N ALA A 243 0.48 -0.89 -19.63
CA ALA A 243 1.63 -0.92 -18.72
C ALA A 243 2.47 -2.18 -18.96
N ILE A 244 3.78 -2.00 -19.12
CA ILE A 244 4.77 -3.06 -19.21
C ILE A 244 5.71 -2.91 -18.01
N PRO A 245 5.97 -3.97 -17.23
CA PRO A 245 6.91 -3.90 -16.11
C PRO A 245 8.34 -3.66 -16.59
N GLY A 246 9.07 -2.78 -15.91
CA GLY A 246 10.51 -2.60 -16.08
C GLY A 246 11.33 -3.33 -15.03
N ASN A 247 12.65 -3.18 -15.09
CA ASN A 247 13.56 -3.76 -14.10
C ASN A 247 13.69 -2.91 -12.84
N HIS A 248 13.34 -1.63 -12.89
CA HIS A 248 13.27 -0.75 -11.71
C HIS A 248 11.94 -0.89 -10.95
N ASP A 249 10.84 -1.22 -11.62
CA ASP A 249 9.48 -1.19 -11.06
C ASP A 249 8.60 -2.42 -11.37
N PRO A 250 9.13 -3.67 -11.26
CA PRO A 250 8.39 -4.88 -11.62
C PRO A 250 7.07 -5.05 -10.84
N HIS A 251 6.96 -4.48 -9.64
CA HIS A 251 5.76 -4.51 -8.80
C HIS A 251 5.06 -3.16 -8.72
N ALA A 252 5.80 -2.06 -8.56
CA ALA A 252 5.23 -0.72 -8.41
C ALA A 252 4.37 -0.32 -9.62
N ILE A 253 4.69 -0.77 -10.83
CA ILE A 253 3.87 -0.55 -12.02
C ILE A 253 2.42 -1.07 -11.88
N TRP A 254 2.21 -2.17 -11.13
CA TRP A 254 0.87 -2.74 -10.92
C TRP A 254 0.03 -1.88 -9.97
N SER A 255 0.68 -1.22 -9.00
CA SER A 255 -0.01 -0.26 -8.13
C SER A 255 -0.62 0.88 -8.96
N LEU A 256 0.11 1.38 -9.96
CA LEU A 256 -0.38 2.37 -10.91
C LEU A 256 -1.51 1.81 -11.77
N ALA A 257 -1.28 0.65 -12.41
CA ALA A 257 -2.25 0.06 -13.32
C ALA A 257 -3.60 -0.25 -12.64
N PHE A 258 -3.59 -0.86 -11.45
CA PHE A 258 -4.82 -1.16 -10.71
C PHE A 258 -5.50 0.10 -10.18
N THR A 259 -4.73 1.09 -9.73
CA THR A 259 -5.32 2.36 -9.28
C THR A 259 -6.02 3.09 -10.41
N LEU A 260 -5.39 3.18 -11.59
CA LEU A 260 -5.99 3.81 -12.76
C LEU A 260 -7.21 3.02 -13.26
N SER A 261 -7.12 1.68 -13.29
CA SER A 261 -8.25 0.81 -13.66
C SER A 261 -9.43 0.90 -12.69
N ALA A 262 -9.18 1.21 -11.41
CA ALA A 262 -10.23 1.44 -10.43
C ALA A 262 -10.85 2.85 -10.56
N TYR A 263 -10.06 3.83 -11.02
CA TYR A 263 -10.50 5.21 -11.20
C TYR A 263 -11.33 5.41 -12.48
N PHE A 264 -10.84 4.91 -13.62
CA PHE A 264 -11.52 5.03 -14.91
C PHE A 264 -12.44 3.82 -15.15
N LYS A 265 -13.64 4.08 -15.67
CA LYS A 265 -14.61 3.05 -16.07
C LYS A 265 -14.66 2.90 -17.58
#